data_AF-A0A2D6M9X7-F1
#
_entry.id   AF-A0A2D6M9X7-F1
#
_cell.length_a   1.000
_cell.length_b   1.000
_cell.length_c   1.000
_cell.angle_alpha   90.00
_cell.angle_beta   90.00
_cell.angle_gamma   90.00
#
_symmetry.space_group_name_H-M   'P 1'
#
loop_
_entity.id
_entity.type
_entity.pdbx_description
1 polymer ?
#
loop_
_entity_poly.entity_id
_entity_poly.type
_entity_poly.pdbx_seq_one_letter_code
_entity_poly.pdbx_strand_id
1 'polypeptide(L)' 'RRNSIINLLVEWELITLVDSHDLEPVAPMNQIKILRFDEKDEWELVVKYNIGRKA' A
#
# COMPACT_ATOMS: atom_id res chain seq x y z
N ARG A 1 7.02 4.92 2.05
CA ARG A 1 6.17 3.84 1.49
C ARG A 1 4.74 3.93 2.02
N ARG A 2 4.51 3.88 3.35
CA ARG A 2 3.17 4.03 3.95
C ARG A 2 2.40 5.21 3.36
N ASN A 3 2.98 6.41 3.41
CA ASN A 3 2.34 7.63 2.91
C ASN A 3 1.99 7.56 1.42
N SER A 4 2.89 7.05 0.56
CA SER A 4 2.59 6.81 -0.87
C SER A 4 1.42 5.85 -1.09
N ILE A 5 1.36 4.75 -0.32
CA ILE A 5 0.27 3.78 -0.42
C ILE A 5 -1.05 4.44 -0.01
N ILE A 6 -1.03 5.21 1.08
CA ILE A 6 -2.22 5.96 1.53
C ILE A 6 -2.67 6.95 0.44
N ASN A 7 -1.77 7.73 -0.13
CA ASN A 7 -2.10 8.67 -1.21
C ASN A 7 -2.76 7.96 -2.39
N LEU A 8 -2.20 6.82 -2.84
CA LEU A 8 -2.78 6.03 -3.93
C LEU A 8 -4.20 5.54 -3.59
N LEU A 9 -4.43 5.07 -2.37
CA LEU A 9 -5.75 4.61 -1.94
C LEU A 9 -6.77 5.76 -1.84
N VAL A 10 -6.32 6.97 -1.48
CA VAL A 10 -7.15 8.18 -1.47
C VAL A 10 -7.46 8.65 -2.89
N GLU A 11 -6.47 8.67 -3.79
CA GLU A 11 -6.64 9.02 -5.22
C GLU A 11 -7.60 8.06 -5.94
N TRP A 12 -7.65 6.80 -5.53
CA TRP A 12 -8.61 5.81 -6.02
C TRP A 12 -9.95 5.81 -5.27
N GLU A 13 -10.16 6.76 -4.35
CA GLU A 13 -11.39 6.91 -3.58
C GLU A 13 -11.75 5.67 -2.73
N LEU A 14 -10.76 4.84 -2.40
CA LEU A 14 -10.96 3.63 -1.61
C LEU A 14 -10.99 3.92 -0.10
N ILE A 15 -10.36 5.01 0.32
CA ILE A 15 -10.32 5.45 1.71
C ILE A 15 -10.44 6.98 1.79
N THR A 16 -10.82 7.48 2.96
CA THR A 16 -10.78 8.92 3.30
C THR A 16 -9.86 9.13 4.49
N LEU A 17 -9.13 10.26 4.49
CA LEU A 17 -8.31 10.66 5.61
C LEU A 17 -9.18 11.34 6.66
N VAL A 18 -9.00 10.95 7.92
CA VAL A 18 -9.68 11.60 9.06
C VAL A 18 -9.09 12.99 9.30
N ASP A 19 -7.76 13.11 9.19
CA ASP A 19 -7.04 14.37 9.33
C ASP A 19 -6.46 14.79 7.97
N SER A 20 -6.66 16.06 7.60
CA SER A 20 -6.24 16.63 6.32
C SER A 20 -4.78 17.10 6.33
N HIS A 21 -3.86 16.31 6.89
CA HIS A 21 -2.45 16.67 6.90
C HIS A 21 -1.73 16.16 5.64
N ASP A 22 -0.73 16.90 5.18
CA ASP A 22 0.10 16.46 4.07
C ASP A 22 0.89 15.19 4.45
N LEU A 23 0.82 14.18 3.59
CA LEU A 23 1.44 12.88 3.83
C LEU A 23 2.85 12.83 3.26
N GLU A 24 3.79 13.49 3.93
CA GLU A 24 5.22 13.48 3.58
C GLU A 24 6.07 12.68 4.59
N PRO A 25 7.16 12.00 4.17
CA PRO A 25 7.68 11.91 2.81
C PRO A 25 7.00 10.81 1.97
N VAL A 26 6.88 11.07 0.67
CA VAL A 26 6.39 10.13 -0.35
C VAL A 26 7.59 9.34 -0.91
N ALA A 27 7.48 8.00 -0.93
CA ALA A 27 8.47 7.14 -1.58
C ALA A 27 8.34 7.19 -3.12
N PRO A 28 9.45 7.05 -3.85
CA PRO A 28 9.44 7.08 -5.31
C PRO A 28 8.71 5.87 -5.90
N MET A 29 7.99 6.08 -7.00
CA MET A 29 7.10 5.08 -7.61
C MET A 29 7.84 3.85 -8.13
N ASN A 30 9.11 3.98 -8.51
CA ASN A 30 9.95 2.86 -8.95
C ASN A 30 10.18 1.79 -7.86
N GLN A 31 9.84 2.08 -6.59
CA GLN A 31 9.93 1.14 -5.48
C GLN A 31 8.60 0.46 -5.14
N ILE A 32 7.52 0.77 -5.88
CA ILE A 32 6.17 0.26 -5.65
C ILE A 32 5.73 -0.47 -6.91
N LYS A 33 5.34 -1.74 -6.75
CA LYS A 33 4.73 -2.53 -7.80
C LYS A 33 3.25 -2.71 -7.50
N ILE A 34 2.40 -2.29 -8.42
CA ILE A 34 0.96 -2.56 -8.41
C ILE A 34 0.71 -3.72 -9.36
N LEU A 35 0.06 -4.76 -8.87
CA LEU A 35 -0.33 -5.92 -9.67
C LEU A 35 -1.80 -5.80 -10.00
N ARG A 36 -2.18 -6.19 -11.22
CA ARG A 36 -3.60 -6.39 -11.51
C ARG A 36 -4.08 -7.63 -10.74
N PHE A 37 -5.38 -7.67 -10.48
CA PHE A 37 -5.99 -8.75 -9.70
C PHE A 37 -5.94 -10.11 -10.41
N ASP A 38 -6.08 -10.12 -11.73
CA ASP A 38 -6.01 -11.33 -12.58
C ASP A 38 -4.62 -11.96 -12.63
N GLU A 39 -3.57 -11.15 -12.50
CA GLU A 39 -2.18 -11.62 -12.46
C GLU A 39 -1.76 -12.14 -11.08
N LYS A 40 -2.59 -11.97 -10.04
CA LYS A 40 -2.23 -12.25 -8.64
C LYS A 40 -1.72 -13.68 -8.44
N ASP A 41 -2.28 -14.66 -9.15
CA ASP A 41 -1.93 -16.07 -8.96
C ASP A 41 -0.60 -16.46 -9.65
N GLU A 42 -0.05 -15.59 -10.49
CA GLU A 42 1.31 -15.72 -11.04
C GLU A 42 2.39 -15.25 -10.05
N TRP A 43 1.99 -14.63 -8.94
CA TRP A 43 2.89 -14.02 -7.97
C TRP A 43 2.82 -14.68 -6.60
N GLU A 44 3.98 -14.94 -6.01
CA GLU A 44 4.06 -15.28 -4.59
C GLU A 44 4.00 -14.00 -3.74
N LEU A 45 2.91 -13.84 -2.98
CA LEU A 45 2.70 -12.68 -2.10
C LEU A 45 3.33 -12.91 -0.73
N VAL A 46 4.51 -12.34 -0.49
CA VAL A 46 5.24 -12.47 0.78
C VAL A 46 4.98 -11.26 1.68
N VAL A 47 4.46 -11.50 2.88
CA VAL A 47 4.26 -10.45 3.89
C VAL A 47 5.57 -10.07 4.57
N LYS A 48 5.84 -8.76 4.71
CA LYS A 48 7.05 -8.27 5.38
C LYS A 48 7.02 -8.48 6.90
N TYR A 49 5.85 -8.37 7.50
CA TYR A 49 5.65 -8.59 8.93
C TYR A 49 4.31 -9.30 9.11
N ASN A 50 4.28 -10.24 10.06
CA ASN A 50 3.05 -10.86 10.50
C ASN A 50 2.52 -10.06 11.69
N ILE A 51 1.26 -9.66 11.64
CA ILE A 51 0.59 -9.04 12.79
C ILE A 51 0.01 -10.20 13.62
N GLY A 52 0.63 -10.48 14.77
CA GLY A 52 0.24 -11.55 15.70
C GLY A 52 1.38 -12.55 15.96
N ARG A 53 1.51 -13.03 17.21
CA ARG A 53 2.37 -14.18 17.49
C ARG A 53 1.74 -15.40 16.82
N LYS A 54 2.52 -16.17 16.04
CA LYS A 54 2.21 -17.59 15.86
C LYS A 54 2.19 -18.18 17.28
N ALA A 55 1.01 -18.58 17.75
CA ALA A 55 0.91 -19.48 18.89
C ALA A 55 1.54 -20.83 18.50
#